data_AF-A0A7W7ZCJ6-F1
#
_entry.id   AF-A0A7W7ZCJ6-F1
#
_cell.length_a   1.000
_cell.length_b   1.000
_cell.length_c   1.000
_cell.angle_alpha   90.00
_cell.angle_beta   90.00
_cell.angle_gamma   90.00
#
_symmetry.space_group_name_H-M   'P 1'
#
loop_
_entity.id
_entity.type
_entity.pdbx_description
1 polymer ?
#
loop_
_entity_poly.entity_id
_entity_poly.type
_entity_poly.pdbx_seq_one_letter_code
_entity_poly.pdbx_strand_id
1 'polypeptide(L)'
;MIEIAQLAQETMAVLTPLLPLAKELAAKAGDGAATEAGKALLGWLSSAFQGKSTKLERSIEKPEDKTRQNALEAEIVEMAETDESFRTQLAELVRAAKESGPVVTQQIANVIGNNNKLAQARGKDISIHIG
;
A
#
# COMPACT_ATOMS: atom_id res chain seq x y z
N MET A 1 5.32 -14.73 -22.07
CA MET A 1 5.11 -15.24 -20.70
C MET A 1 5.76 -14.26 -19.76
N ILE A 2 5.02 -13.73 -18.78
CA ILE A 2 5.63 -12.95 -17.70
C ILE A 2 6.25 -13.95 -16.73
N GLU A 3 7.50 -13.73 -16.35
CA GLU A 3 8.17 -14.53 -15.32
C GLU A 3 7.51 -14.27 -13.96
N ILE A 4 7.25 -15.30 -13.16
CA ILE A 4 6.51 -15.15 -11.89
C ILE A 4 7.23 -14.20 -10.93
N ALA A 5 8.57 -14.27 -10.88
CA ALA A 5 9.39 -13.35 -10.10
C ALA A 5 9.20 -11.89 -10.57
N GLN A 6 9.18 -11.66 -11.88
CA GLN A 6 8.92 -10.33 -12.45
C GLN A 6 7.51 -9.84 -12.10
N LEU A 7 6.50 -10.71 -12.14
CA LEU A 7 5.12 -10.35 -11.75
C LEU A 7 5.04 -9.95 -10.27
N ALA A 8 5.72 -10.68 -9.38
CA ALA A 8 5.78 -10.36 -7.96
C ALA A 8 6.48 -9.01 -7.70
N GLN A 9 7.59 -8.73 -8.38
CA GLN A 9 8.28 -7.44 -8.32
C GLN A 9 7.40 -6.29 -8.78
N GLU A 10 6.70 -6.46 -9.90
CA GLU A 10 5.77 -5.44 -10.42
C GLU A 10 4.60 -5.21 -9.47
N THR A 11 4.11 -6.27 -8.84
CA THR A 11 3.10 -6.19 -7.79
C THR A 11 3.61 -5.33 -6.62
N MET A 12 4.82 -5.61 -6.13
CA MET A 12 5.44 -4.85 -5.05
C MET A 12 5.71 -3.39 -5.42
N ALA A 13 6.05 -3.10 -6.68
CA ALA A 13 6.22 -1.74 -7.16
C ALA A 13 4.93 -0.91 -7.09
N VAL A 14 3.78 -1.55 -7.35
CA VAL A 14 2.45 -0.92 -7.22
C VAL A 14 2.04 -0.81 -5.74
N LEU A 15 2.28 -1.85 -4.93
CA LEU A 15 1.83 -1.91 -3.54
C LEU A 15 2.63 -1.05 -2.58
N THR A 16 3.95 -0.99 -2.73
CA THR A 16 4.85 -0.27 -1.81
C THR A 16 4.39 1.16 -1.50
N PRO A 17 4.02 2.01 -2.48
CA PRO A 17 3.51 3.36 -2.19
C PRO A 17 2.13 3.37 -1.52
N LEU A 18 1.37 2.26 -1.60
CA LEU A 18 0.04 2.11 -1.02
C LEU A 18 0.07 1.53 0.41
N LEU A 19 1.11 0.79 0.80
CA LEU A 19 1.20 0.16 2.13
C LEU A 19 1.00 1.16 3.29
N PRO A 20 1.60 2.37 3.29
CA PRO A 20 1.36 3.36 4.35
C PRO A 20 -0.08 3.86 4.40
N LEU A 21 -0.77 3.84 3.26
CA LEU A 21 -2.13 4.34 3.09
C LEU A 21 -3.18 3.24 3.25
N ALA A 22 -2.80 1.96 3.30
CA ALA A 22 -3.73 0.84 3.24
C ALA A 22 -4.83 0.89 4.32
N LYS A 23 -4.48 1.30 5.55
CA LYS A 23 -5.46 1.47 6.64
C LYS A 23 -6.44 2.63 6.38
N GLU A 24 -5.96 3.70 5.77
CA GLU A 24 -6.78 4.87 5.43
C GLU A 24 -7.67 4.58 4.21
N LEU A 25 -7.13 3.89 3.20
CA LEU A 25 -7.86 3.42 2.01
C LEU A 25 -8.96 2.42 2.35
N ALA A 26 -8.76 1.58 3.38
CA ALA A 26 -9.79 0.68 3.89
C ALA A 26 -10.89 1.41 4.67
N ALA A 27 -10.56 2.53 5.32
CA ALA A 27 -11.47 3.26 6.20
C ALA A 27 -12.24 4.39 5.50
N LYS A 28 -11.73 4.94 4.39
CA LYS A 28 -12.36 6.03 3.64
C LYS A 28 -12.28 5.78 2.14
N ALA A 29 -13.39 5.95 1.44
CA ALA A 29 -13.46 6.02 -0.03
C ALA A 29 -12.82 7.29 -0.63
N GLY A 30 -11.97 8.02 0.13
CA GLY A 30 -11.69 9.43 -0.10
C GLY A 30 -10.35 9.74 -0.77
N ASP A 31 -10.45 10.46 -1.88
CA ASP A 31 -9.55 11.45 -2.49
C ASP A 31 -8.06 11.12 -2.73
N GLY A 32 -7.76 10.84 -4.01
CA GLY A 32 -6.60 11.37 -4.73
C GLY A 32 -5.28 10.61 -4.61
N ALA A 33 -4.98 9.98 -3.47
CA ALA A 33 -3.62 9.45 -3.22
C ALA A 33 -3.30 8.12 -3.93
N ALA A 34 -4.31 7.33 -4.29
CA ALA A 34 -4.16 6.01 -4.93
C ALA A 34 -5.08 5.90 -6.15
N THR A 35 -4.58 5.31 -7.24
CA THR A 35 -5.41 4.97 -8.40
C THR A 35 -6.43 3.90 -8.00
N GLU A 36 -7.63 3.94 -8.59
CA GLU A 36 -8.67 2.93 -8.33
C GLU A 36 -8.16 1.51 -8.62
N ALA A 37 -7.34 1.35 -9.65
CA ALA A 37 -6.70 0.07 -9.97
C ALA A 37 -5.68 -0.38 -8.89
N GLY A 38 -4.92 0.54 -8.29
CA GLY A 38 -4.04 0.23 -7.16
C GLY A 38 -4.81 -0.20 -5.90
N LYS A 39 -5.95 0.46 -5.62
CA LYS A 39 -6.86 0.06 -4.53
C LYS A 39 -7.48 -1.32 -4.78
N ALA A 40 -7.89 -1.58 -6.02
CA ALA A 40 -8.43 -2.87 -6.43
C ALA A 40 -7.41 -4.00 -6.26
N LEU A 41 -6.15 -3.78 -6.67
CA LEU A 41 -5.07 -4.75 -6.46
C LEU A 41 -4.85 -5.03 -4.96
N LEU A 42 -4.73 -3.99 -4.13
CA LEU A 42 -4.54 -4.13 -2.69
C LEU A 42 -5.70 -4.89 -2.03
N GLY A 43 -6.95 -4.52 -2.35
CA GLY A 43 -8.14 -5.16 -1.81
C GLY A 43 -8.27 -6.62 -2.24
N TRP A 44 -7.98 -6.92 -3.51
CA TRP A 44 -7.97 -8.28 -4.02
C TRP A 44 -6.91 -9.14 -3.33
N LEU A 45 -5.69 -8.62 -3.12
CA LEU A 45 -4.65 -9.34 -2.38
C LEU A 45 -5.04 -9.58 -0.92
N SER A 46 -5.66 -8.60 -0.26
CA SER A 46 -6.21 -8.80 1.09
C SER A 46 -7.22 -9.95 1.13
N SER A 47 -8.13 -10.04 0.16
CA SER A 47 -9.07 -11.17 0.06
C SER A 47 -8.38 -12.49 -0.31
N ALA A 48 -7.40 -12.47 -1.22
CA ALA A 48 -6.69 -13.67 -1.67
C ALA A 48 -5.86 -14.31 -0.55
N PHE A 49 -5.27 -13.48 0.33
CA PHE A 49 -4.48 -13.90 1.48
C PHE A 49 -5.30 -14.10 2.76
N GLN A 50 -6.57 -13.70 2.79
CA GLN A 50 -7.41 -13.79 3.99
C GLN A 50 -7.46 -15.22 4.53
N GLY A 51 -6.99 -15.40 5.76
CA GLY A 51 -6.95 -16.71 6.43
C GLY A 51 -5.87 -17.67 5.92
N LYS A 52 -5.06 -17.26 4.92
CA LYS A 52 -3.93 -18.04 4.38
C LYS A 52 -2.58 -17.49 4.82
N SER A 53 -2.48 -16.16 4.92
CA SER A 53 -1.24 -15.47 5.27
C SER A 53 -1.50 -14.24 6.14
N THR A 54 -0.45 -13.79 6.81
CA THR A 54 -0.41 -12.48 7.50
C THR A 54 0.67 -11.53 6.94
N LYS A 55 1.36 -11.89 5.84
CA LYS A 55 2.51 -11.11 5.35
C LYS A 55 2.08 -9.76 4.80
N LEU A 56 0.91 -9.69 4.16
CA LEU A 56 0.34 -8.44 3.68
C LEU A 56 0.01 -7.50 4.85
N GLU A 57 -0.69 -8.00 5.87
CA GLU A 57 -1.04 -7.25 7.08
C GLU A 57 0.22 -6.75 7.81
N ARG A 58 1.22 -7.62 7.95
CA ARG A 58 2.51 -7.24 8.55
C ARG A 58 3.22 -6.15 7.75
N SER A 59 3.13 -6.19 6.42
CA SER A 59 3.70 -5.17 5.55
C SER A 59 2.91 -3.86 5.62
N ILE A 60 1.59 -3.92 5.83
CA ILE A 60 0.74 -2.75 6.10
C ILE A 60 1.05 -2.14 7.49
N GLU A 61 1.36 -2.96 8.49
CA GLU A 61 1.71 -2.49 9.83
C GLU A 61 3.05 -1.77 9.92
N LYS A 62 4.04 -2.21 9.13
CA LYS A 62 5.38 -1.63 9.05
C LYS A 62 5.79 -1.47 7.58
N PRO A 63 5.20 -0.49 6.87
CA PRO A 63 5.39 -0.31 5.44
C PRO A 63 6.82 0.03 5.04
N GLU A 64 7.68 0.46 5.96
CA GLU A 64 9.10 0.74 5.73
C GLU A 64 10.03 -0.49 5.91
N ASP A 65 9.52 -1.57 6.50
CA ASP A 65 10.31 -2.76 6.82
C ASP A 65 10.54 -3.63 5.58
N LYS A 66 11.74 -3.52 5.00
CA LYS A 66 12.14 -4.28 3.80
C LYS A 66 12.11 -5.79 3.98
N THR A 67 12.34 -6.29 5.19
CA THR A 67 12.24 -7.73 5.45
C THR A 67 10.81 -8.21 5.28
N ARG A 68 9.83 -7.41 5.70
CA ARG A 68 8.40 -7.73 5.53
C ARG A 68 7.95 -7.63 4.08
N GLN A 69 8.40 -6.59 3.37
CA GLN A 69 8.13 -6.44 1.93
C GLN A 69 8.66 -7.63 1.13
N ASN A 70 9.91 -8.04 1.38
CA ASN A 70 10.51 -9.19 0.71
C ASN A 70 9.78 -10.51 1.05
N ALA A 71 9.30 -10.65 2.30
CA ALA A 71 8.52 -11.82 2.69
C ALA A 71 7.14 -11.87 2.01
N LEU A 72 6.51 -10.70 1.78
CA LEU A 72 5.28 -10.61 0.98
C LEU A 72 5.55 -10.93 -0.50
N GLU A 73 6.64 -10.44 -1.06
CA GLU A 73 7.04 -10.73 -2.44
C GLU A 73 7.25 -12.23 -2.67
N ALA A 74 8.02 -12.88 -1.78
CA ALA A 74 8.26 -14.32 -1.85
C ALA A 74 6.95 -15.12 -1.78
N GLU A 75 6.00 -14.69 -0.97
CA GLU A 75 4.72 -15.38 -0.86
C GLU A 75 3.82 -15.17 -2.09
N ILE A 76 3.88 -13.99 -2.72
CA ILE A 76 3.23 -13.75 -4.01
C ILE A 76 3.80 -14.68 -5.08
N VAL A 77 5.12 -14.91 -5.07
CA VAL A 77 5.77 -15.89 -5.96
C VAL A 77 5.23 -17.29 -5.69
N GLU A 78 5.26 -17.77 -4.45
CA GLU A 78 4.79 -19.11 -4.08
C GLU A 78 3.32 -19.34 -4.48
N MET A 79 2.45 -18.35 -4.26
CA MET A 79 1.04 -18.47 -4.67
C MET A 79 0.87 -18.45 -6.19
N ALA A 80 1.63 -17.64 -6.91
CA ALA A 80 1.57 -17.60 -8.39
C ALA A 80 2.21 -18.82 -9.06
N GLU A 81 3.11 -19.53 -8.36
CA GLU A 81 3.64 -20.84 -8.79
C GLU A 81 2.62 -21.97 -8.60
N THR A 82 1.87 -21.92 -7.51
CA THR A 82 0.97 -23.01 -7.11
C THR A 82 -0.47 -22.86 -7.61
N ASP A 83 -0.90 -21.63 -7.94
CA ASP A 83 -2.24 -21.32 -8.41
C ASP A 83 -2.19 -20.48 -9.70
N GLU A 84 -2.50 -21.13 -10.83
CA GLU A 84 -2.54 -20.49 -12.14
C GLU A 84 -3.66 -19.42 -12.26
N SER A 85 -4.78 -19.61 -11.55
CA SER A 85 -5.87 -18.63 -11.51
C SER A 85 -5.42 -17.38 -10.77
N PHE A 86 -4.75 -17.56 -9.63
CA PHE A 86 -4.13 -16.46 -8.89
C PHE A 86 -3.13 -15.70 -9.76
N ARG A 87 -2.22 -16.41 -10.43
CA ARG A 87 -1.23 -15.80 -11.34
C ARG A 87 -1.88 -14.98 -12.45
N THR A 88 -2.92 -15.51 -13.07
CA THR A 88 -3.63 -14.85 -14.18
C THR A 88 -4.32 -13.57 -13.72
N GLN A 89 -5.08 -13.65 -12.62
CA GLN A 89 -5.77 -12.49 -12.06
C GLN A 89 -4.79 -11.43 -11.55
N LEU A 90 -3.68 -11.84 -10.94
CA LEU A 90 -2.63 -10.93 -10.49
C LEU A 90 -2.03 -10.16 -11.69
N ALA A 91 -1.71 -10.84 -12.78
CA ALA A 91 -1.17 -10.20 -13.98
C ALA A 91 -2.14 -9.17 -14.58
N GLU A 92 -3.45 -9.46 -14.59
CA GLU A 92 -4.47 -8.53 -15.08
C GLU A 92 -4.57 -7.27 -14.21
N LEU A 93 -4.59 -7.45 -12.88
CA LEU A 93 -4.68 -6.34 -11.92
C LEU A 93 -3.42 -5.46 -11.94
N VAL A 94 -2.23 -6.08 -12.01
CA VAL A 94 -0.96 -5.35 -12.12
C VAL A 94 -0.91 -4.57 -13.43
N ARG A 95 -1.35 -5.15 -14.55
CA ARG A 95 -1.45 -4.44 -15.83
C ARG A 95 -2.38 -3.24 -15.73
N ALA A 96 -3.60 -3.43 -15.20
CA ALA A 96 -4.57 -2.35 -15.03
C ALA A 96 -4.03 -1.22 -14.13
N ALA A 97 -3.30 -1.57 -13.07
CA ALA A 97 -2.67 -0.59 -12.18
C ALA A 97 -1.56 0.21 -12.86
N LYS A 98 -0.75 -0.43 -13.71
CA LYS A 98 0.31 0.24 -14.49
C LYS A 98 -0.27 1.13 -15.60
N GLU A 99 -1.33 0.69 -16.26
CA GLU A 99 -2.02 1.46 -17.32
C GLU A 99 -2.77 2.68 -16.76
N SER A 100 -3.22 2.62 -15.51
CA SER A 100 -3.88 3.73 -14.81
C SER A 100 -2.95 4.89 -14.42
N GLY A 101 -1.66 4.82 -14.79
CA GLY A 101 -0.64 5.81 -14.49
C GLY A 101 0.04 5.59 -13.13
N PRO A 102 1.21 6.22 -12.91
CA PRO A 102 1.95 6.06 -11.65
C PRO A 102 1.09 6.53 -10.48
N VAL A 103 1.04 5.73 -9.41
CA VAL A 103 0.47 6.12 -8.12
C VAL A 103 1.12 7.46 -7.73
N VAL A 104 0.33 8.54 -7.75
CA VAL A 104 0.81 9.92 -7.73
C VAL A 104 1.53 10.20 -6.41
N THR A 105 2.85 10.04 -6.43
CA THR A 105 3.75 10.22 -5.29
C THR A 105 3.74 11.68 -4.78
N GLN A 106 3.25 12.62 -5.60
CA GLN A 106 3.20 14.05 -5.28
C GLN A 106 2.18 14.41 -4.18
N GLN A 107 1.13 13.61 -3.96
CA GLN A 107 0.17 13.88 -2.87
C GLN A 107 0.50 13.16 -1.56
N ILE A 108 1.32 12.11 -1.58
CA ILE A 108 1.76 11.40 -0.36
C ILE A 108 2.56 12.34 0.55
N ALA A 109 3.34 13.27 -0.02
CA ALA A 109 4.03 14.32 0.72
C ALA A 109 3.05 15.26 1.46
N ASN A 110 1.88 15.54 0.88
CA ASN A 110 0.85 16.38 1.52
C ASN A 110 0.04 15.64 2.58
N VAL A 111 -0.18 14.32 2.44
CA VAL A 111 -0.90 13.52 3.46
C VAL A 111 -0.01 13.28 4.69
N ILE A 112 1.27 12.93 4.49
CA ILE A 112 2.24 12.79 5.59
C ILE A 112 2.53 14.16 6.25
N GLY A 113 2.54 15.25 5.46
CA GLY A 113 2.68 16.62 5.96
C GLY A 113 1.47 17.13 6.76
N ASN A 114 0.24 16.79 6.36
CA ASN A 114 -0.97 17.27 7.03
C ASN A 114 -1.29 16.53 8.33
N ASN A 115 -0.94 15.25 8.46
CA ASN A 115 -1.12 14.50 9.71
C ASN A 115 -0.16 14.95 10.85
N ASN A 116 0.84 15.78 10.56
CA ASN A 116 1.70 16.39 11.60
C ASN A 116 1.17 17.73 12.16
N LYS A 117 0.05 18.27 11.66
CA LYS A 117 -0.49 19.56 12.17
C LYS A 117 -1.52 19.44 13.29
N LEU A 118 -1.96 18.23 13.65
CA LEU A 118 -2.91 18.03 14.76
C LEU A 118 -2.24 17.66 16.10
N ALA A 119 -0.94 17.37 16.12
CA ALA A 119 -0.22 16.98 17.33
C ALA A 119 0.64 18.09 17.96
N GLN A 120 0.60 19.33 17.44
CA GLN A 120 1.27 20.48 18.04
C GLN A 120 0.26 21.56 18.46
N ALA A 121 -0.74 21.16 19.24
CA ALA A 121 -1.67 22.09 19.87
C ALA A 121 -2.05 21.64 21.29
N ARG A 122 -1.08 21.19 22.11
CA ARG A 122 -1.25 21.15 23.58
C ARG A 122 0.07 21.39 24.32
N GLY A 123 0.09 22.51 25.03
CA GLY A 123 1.07 22.89 26.03
C GLY A 123 1.87 24.12 25.59
N LYS A 124 1.90 25.24 26.28
CA LYS A 124 1.32 25.65 27.57
C LYS A 124 1.61 27.16 27.68
N ASP A 125 0.67 27.94 28.19
CA ASP A 125 0.81 29.30 28.72
C ASP A 125 1.61 30.34 27.91
N ILE A 126 0.91 31.23 27.21
CA ILE A 126 1.41 32.60 26.97
C ILE A 126 0.62 33.53 27.90
N SER A 127 1.17 33.77 29.10
CA SER A 127 0.80 34.93 29.91
C SER A 127 1.66 36.11 29.45
N ILE A 128 1.09 37.04 28.67
CA ILE A 128 1.75 38.30 28.36
C ILE A 128 1.52 39.25 29.55
N HIS A 129 2.57 39.48 30.34
CA HIS A 129 2.71 40.66 31.20
C HIS A 129 3.80 41.53 30.56
N ILE A 130 3.43 42.75 30.15
CA ILE A 130 4.40 43.81 29.85
C ILE A 130 3.91 45.02 30.63
N GLY A 131 4.77 45.49 31.56
CA GLY A 131 4.53 46.66 32.40
C GLY A 131 4.78 47.98 31.69
#